data_AF-A0A0G4LR48-F1
#
_entry.id   AF-A0A0G4LR48-F1
#
_cell.length_a   1.000
_cell.length_b   1.000
_cell.length_c   1.000
_cell.angle_alpha   90.00
_cell.angle_beta   90.00
_cell.angle_gamma   90.00
#
_symmetry.space_group_name_H-M   'P 1'
#
loop_
_entity.id
_entity.type
_entity.pdbx_description
1 polymer ?
#
loop_
_entity_poly.entity_id
_entity_poly.type
_entity_poly.pdbx_seq_one_letter_code
_entity_poly.pdbx_strand_id
1 'polypeptide(L)'
;MGQSHSDENPRRRTREDLTRELARRFADKCFTSLEIYSYKDVFKSLADDQDGVHYLKEETLSRFLELPDVLHASPVLFRMMSYIGAFPFLNDAPVVLGLEEMVMVVTILTNRYQRVLARGATDRTKLLFKSLAVHDRAATTTEPEEASKEAETKAKAQETASHVPGFAVDEAGDEADDEDDDDLEIAAFELLDIDDAVKQGDAPSVKGAMIPGDNFHRIIMLLLLVAPLDAQESLALHANRVVGDELESLRSTARNVLHAFMNVETSPGIKYSTFNRIIPVNFPYLFQGFNALFEHFLFSKNLDFSKHENQAEEKEKAVQREVAQPLLQDKADIMNFNLRLLYSGAEAGFSMGSFETKVFNWRAPTILLVRGSRIQDEPRGGQEASFAASLPPKRFPHGSKGDRLTFGMYIGQPWKHTSKECFGDSDSLLFQLEPVHDVFPASAINRDYVSFTKAPTNRPLLAAGCPHPRPTQSHRHDGMLALGPVSLLLDDSFEFGVFNHDYTSQGGAYHNSVSRRHDFQDRFEVESLEVWGCGGDEEAQAQAARWAWEAREAEARRKINLGTSGIEADRALLEMAGLIGGGRSGGSMA
;
A
#
# COMPACT_ATOMS: atom_id res chain seq x y z
N MET A 1 -63.00 39.92 23.81
CA MET A 1 -62.22 39.60 25.02
C MET A 1 -61.92 38.12 24.96
N GLY A 2 -60.69 37.75 24.61
CA GLY A 2 -60.29 36.37 24.36
C GLY A 2 -59.02 36.34 23.52
N GLN A 3 -57.92 36.86 24.07
CA GLN A 3 -56.59 36.61 23.53
C GLN A 3 -56.06 35.34 24.21
N SER A 4 -56.00 34.26 23.45
CA SER A 4 -55.17 33.10 23.76
C SER A 4 -53.73 33.47 23.43
N HIS A 5 -52.88 33.62 24.45
CA HIS A 5 -51.44 33.65 24.27
C HIS A 5 -51.00 32.25 23.82
N SER A 6 -50.63 32.12 22.55
CA SER A 6 -49.85 31.02 22.04
C SER A 6 -48.43 31.15 22.59
N ASP A 7 -48.01 30.18 23.41
CA ASP A 7 -46.61 29.93 23.75
C ASP A 7 -45.85 29.56 22.48
N GLU A 8 -45.42 30.54 21.69
CA GLU A 8 -44.37 30.40 20.68
C GLU A 8 -43.02 30.66 21.35
N ASN A 9 -42.53 29.65 22.06
CA ASN A 9 -41.09 29.53 22.28
C ASN A 9 -40.68 28.16 21.69
N PRO A 10 -40.09 28.11 20.49
CA PRO A 10 -39.54 26.85 19.99
C PRO A 10 -38.53 26.36 21.02
N ARG A 11 -38.77 25.17 21.59
CA ARG A 11 -37.85 24.54 22.54
C ARG A 11 -36.48 24.46 21.86
N ARG A 12 -35.50 25.23 22.33
CA ARG A 12 -34.10 25.08 21.92
C ARG A 12 -33.70 23.64 22.22
N ARG A 13 -33.44 22.85 21.18
CA ARG A 13 -32.97 21.45 21.33
C ARG A 13 -31.62 21.48 22.03
N THR A 14 -31.44 20.63 23.05
CA THR A 14 -30.14 20.52 23.71
C THR A 14 -29.16 19.77 22.81
N ARG A 15 -27.84 19.96 23.01
CA ARG A 15 -26.81 19.24 22.23
C ARG A 15 -26.91 17.72 22.42
N GLU A 16 -27.27 17.27 23.62
CA GLU A 16 -27.52 15.86 23.92
C GLU A 16 -28.72 15.31 23.12
N ASP A 17 -29.81 16.07 23.02
CA ASP A 17 -30.97 15.67 22.21
C ASP A 17 -30.60 15.55 20.71
N LEU A 18 -29.75 16.46 20.22
CA LEU A 18 -29.26 16.42 18.84
C LEU A 18 -28.35 15.23 18.57
N THR A 19 -27.45 14.92 19.49
CA THR A 19 -26.55 13.77 19.41
C THR A 19 -27.35 12.46 19.40
N ARG A 20 -28.37 12.36 20.26
CA ARG A 20 -29.27 11.19 20.28
C ARG A 20 -30.07 11.03 18.99
N GLU A 21 -30.57 12.12 18.43
CA GLU A 21 -31.28 12.11 17.15
C GLU A 21 -30.33 11.68 16.00
N LEU A 22 -29.10 12.18 16.00
CA LEU A 22 -28.09 11.79 15.02
C LEU A 22 -27.74 10.30 15.12
N ALA A 23 -27.47 9.81 16.33
CA ALA A 23 -27.16 8.41 16.58
C ALA A 23 -28.29 7.49 16.12
N ARG A 24 -29.56 7.90 16.29
CA ARG A 24 -30.72 7.17 15.74
C ARG A 24 -30.70 7.14 14.21
N ARG A 25 -30.43 8.27 13.54
CA ARG A 25 -30.31 8.31 12.08
C ARG A 25 -29.18 7.42 11.56
N PHE A 26 -28.05 7.38 12.26
CA PHE A 26 -26.94 6.48 11.95
C PHE A 26 -27.37 5.02 12.11
N ALA A 27 -28.00 4.68 13.24
CA ALA A 27 -28.52 3.34 13.50
C ALA A 27 -29.47 2.88 12.37
N ASP A 28 -30.49 3.69 12.07
CA ASP A 28 -31.55 3.32 11.12
C ASP A 28 -31.09 3.27 9.66
N LYS A 29 -30.13 4.13 9.27
CA LYS A 29 -29.64 4.17 7.88
C LYS A 29 -28.53 3.16 7.60
N CYS A 30 -27.69 2.84 8.59
CA CYS A 30 -26.44 2.10 8.39
C CYS A 30 -26.48 0.65 8.90
N PHE A 31 -27.47 0.28 9.71
CA PHE A 31 -27.56 -1.06 10.30
C PHE A 31 -28.94 -1.68 10.14
N THR A 32 -28.97 -3.00 10.17
CA THR A 32 -30.19 -3.79 10.26
C THR A 32 -30.71 -3.82 11.70
N SER A 33 -32.01 -4.12 11.88
CA SER A 33 -32.60 -4.23 13.22
C SER A 33 -31.93 -5.29 14.09
N LEU A 34 -31.43 -6.37 13.48
CA LEU A 34 -30.70 -7.43 14.18
C LEU A 34 -29.34 -6.95 14.68
N GLU A 35 -28.58 -6.26 13.82
CA GLU A 35 -27.27 -5.68 14.21
C GLU A 35 -27.42 -4.65 15.32
N ILE A 36 -28.45 -3.79 15.27
CA ILE A 36 -28.72 -2.82 16.34
C ILE A 36 -29.04 -3.52 17.66
N TYR A 37 -29.80 -4.62 17.61
CA TYR A 37 -30.12 -5.39 18.81
C TYR A 37 -28.86 -6.06 19.39
N SER A 38 -28.05 -6.71 18.54
CA SER A 38 -26.74 -7.27 18.92
C SER A 38 -25.82 -6.21 19.51
N TYR A 39 -25.72 -5.06 18.86
CA TYR A 39 -24.93 -3.91 19.32
C TYR A 39 -25.34 -3.44 20.72
N LYS A 40 -26.65 -3.29 20.96
CA LYS A 40 -27.16 -2.92 22.29
C LYS A 40 -26.86 -3.96 23.34
N ASP A 41 -26.90 -5.25 23.00
CA ASP A 41 -26.57 -6.34 23.91
C ASP A 41 -25.06 -6.34 24.24
N VAL A 42 -24.20 -6.23 23.22
CA VAL A 42 -22.75 -6.13 23.39
C VAL A 42 -22.39 -4.91 24.23
N PHE A 43 -22.92 -3.72 23.91
CA PHE A 43 -22.66 -2.51 24.69
C PHE A 43 -23.07 -2.68 26.15
N LYS A 44 -24.26 -3.21 26.44
CA LYS A 44 -24.70 -3.46 27.83
C LYS A 44 -23.82 -4.46 28.57
N SER A 45 -23.24 -5.43 27.87
CA SER A 45 -22.33 -6.41 28.46
C SER A 45 -20.96 -5.82 28.83
N LEU A 46 -20.57 -4.72 28.18
CA LEU A 46 -19.28 -4.06 28.35
C LEU A 46 -19.37 -2.77 29.17
N ALA A 47 -20.52 -2.10 29.19
CA ALA A 47 -20.66 -0.79 29.82
C ALA A 47 -20.56 -0.86 31.34
N ASP A 48 -19.77 0.05 31.90
CA ASP A 48 -19.81 0.35 33.32
C ASP A 48 -20.98 1.30 33.60
N ASP A 49 -21.51 1.24 34.83
CA ASP A 49 -22.53 2.16 35.32
C ASP A 49 -21.93 3.08 36.39
N GLN A 50 -22.11 4.38 36.21
CA GLN A 50 -21.84 5.37 37.25
C GLN A 50 -22.94 6.41 37.24
N ASP A 51 -23.64 6.55 38.38
CA ASP A 51 -24.73 7.51 38.57
C ASP A 51 -25.83 7.41 37.49
N GLY A 52 -26.09 6.20 36.96
CA GLY A 52 -27.08 5.95 35.92
C GLY A 52 -26.63 6.30 34.50
N VAL A 53 -25.35 6.64 34.30
CA VAL A 53 -24.72 6.81 32.98
C VAL A 53 -23.95 5.55 32.63
N HIS A 54 -24.28 4.94 31.49
CA HIS A 54 -23.57 3.78 30.94
C HIS A 54 -22.48 4.22 29.98
N TYR A 55 -21.24 3.78 30.21
CA TYR A 55 -20.10 4.19 29.38
C TYR A 55 -19.02 3.10 29.25
N LEU A 56 -18.19 3.22 28.22
CA LEU A 56 -17.05 2.34 27.98
C LEU A 56 -15.73 3.00 28.40
N LYS A 57 -14.92 2.26 29.15
CA LYS A 57 -13.55 2.64 29.53
C LYS A 57 -12.54 2.08 28.55
N GLU A 58 -11.36 2.71 28.49
CA GLU A 58 -10.24 2.25 27.68
C GLU A 58 -9.85 0.79 27.98
N GLU A 59 -9.71 0.43 29.26
CA GLU A 59 -9.35 -0.94 29.65
C GLU A 59 -10.38 -1.98 29.20
N THR A 60 -11.66 -1.64 29.21
CA THR A 60 -12.72 -2.55 28.78
C THR A 60 -12.69 -2.75 27.27
N LEU A 61 -12.48 -1.67 26.52
CA LEU A 61 -12.39 -1.68 25.06
C LEU A 61 -11.14 -2.42 24.56
N SER A 62 -9.99 -2.17 25.17
CA SER A 62 -8.74 -2.86 24.82
C SER A 62 -8.82 -4.36 25.05
N ARG A 63 -9.44 -4.80 26.16
CA ARG A 63 -9.70 -6.22 26.44
C ARG A 63 -10.72 -6.82 25.47
N PHE A 64 -11.80 -6.11 25.16
CA PHE A 64 -12.83 -6.57 24.24
C PHE A 64 -12.30 -6.76 22.81
N LEU A 65 -11.47 -5.82 22.35
CA LEU A 65 -10.83 -5.85 21.03
C LEU A 65 -9.52 -6.65 21.01
N GLU A 66 -9.13 -7.26 22.14
CA GLU A 66 -7.94 -8.09 22.30
C GLU A 66 -6.64 -7.38 21.84
N LEU A 67 -6.52 -6.08 22.10
CA LEU A 67 -5.40 -5.27 21.65
C LEU A 67 -4.10 -5.64 22.38
N PRO A 68 -2.99 -5.94 21.69
CA PRO A 68 -1.73 -6.24 22.35
C PRO A 68 -1.09 -4.99 22.99
N ASP A 69 -0.87 -5.04 24.30
CA ASP A 69 -0.30 -3.94 25.10
C ASP A 69 1.06 -3.45 24.56
N VAL A 70 1.86 -4.36 23.99
CA VAL A 70 3.18 -4.09 23.42
C VAL A 70 3.16 -3.06 22.28
N LEU A 71 2.01 -2.89 21.61
CA LEU A 71 1.85 -1.90 20.55
C LEU A 71 1.57 -0.50 21.09
N HIS A 72 1.14 -0.38 22.36
CA HIS A 72 0.71 0.88 22.98
C HIS A 72 -0.34 1.65 22.16
N ALA A 73 -1.15 0.92 21.36
CA ALA A 73 -2.14 1.50 20.46
C ALA A 73 -3.46 1.85 21.17
N SER A 74 -3.77 1.19 22.30
CA SER A 74 -5.02 1.38 23.06
C SER A 74 -5.32 2.85 23.40
N PRO A 75 -4.40 3.63 24.01
CA PRO A 75 -4.71 5.01 24.37
C PRO A 75 -4.96 5.91 23.15
N VAL A 76 -4.24 5.63 22.05
CA VAL A 76 -4.39 6.39 20.80
C VAL A 76 -5.73 6.06 20.13
N LEU A 77 -6.09 4.78 20.09
CA LEU A 77 -7.37 4.32 19.56
C LEU A 77 -8.54 4.84 20.40
N PHE A 78 -8.44 4.79 21.73
CA PHE A 78 -9.48 5.31 22.62
C PHE A 78 -9.68 6.81 22.43
N ARG A 79 -8.60 7.59 22.36
CA ARG A 79 -8.67 9.03 22.04
C ARG A 79 -9.33 9.27 20.68
N MET A 80 -8.97 8.47 19.67
CA MET A 80 -9.55 8.55 18.33
C MET A 80 -11.07 8.32 18.38
N MET A 81 -11.52 7.29 19.11
CA MET A 81 -12.94 6.99 19.29
C MET A 81 -13.67 8.08 20.07
N SER A 82 -13.11 8.57 21.18
CA SER A 82 -13.68 9.68 21.94
C SER A 82 -13.77 10.98 21.15
N TYR A 83 -12.91 11.19 20.14
CA TYR A 83 -13.03 12.33 19.24
C TYR A 83 -14.13 12.10 18.20
N ILE A 84 -14.17 10.91 17.58
CA ILE A 84 -15.18 10.55 16.59
C ILE A 84 -16.59 10.55 17.22
N GLY A 85 -16.72 10.08 18.45
CA GLY A 85 -17.98 10.08 19.19
C GLY A 85 -18.53 11.49 19.46
N ALA A 86 -17.69 12.53 19.42
CA ALA A 86 -18.12 13.91 19.55
C ALA A 86 -18.79 14.46 18.28
N PHE A 87 -18.74 13.74 17.16
CA PHE A 87 -19.36 14.16 15.91
C PHE A 87 -20.88 14.39 16.10
N PRO A 88 -21.42 15.54 15.68
CA PRO A 88 -20.82 16.58 14.85
C PRO A 88 -20.18 17.73 15.64
N PHE A 89 -20.33 17.76 16.96
CA PHE A 89 -19.80 18.78 17.86
C PHE A 89 -18.36 18.48 18.27
N LEU A 90 -17.42 18.50 17.30
CA LEU A 90 -16.03 18.07 17.52
C LEU A 90 -15.29 18.88 18.62
N ASN A 91 -15.75 20.09 18.91
CA ASN A 91 -15.26 20.90 20.04
C ASN A 91 -15.50 20.30 21.43
N ASP A 92 -16.49 19.43 21.55
CA ASP A 92 -16.83 18.79 22.82
C ASP A 92 -15.94 17.54 23.06
N ALA A 93 -15.04 17.21 22.12
CA ALA A 93 -14.08 16.12 22.27
C ALA A 93 -12.99 16.42 23.33
N PRO A 94 -12.53 15.42 24.10
CA PRO A 94 -12.98 14.02 24.09
C PRO A 94 -14.31 13.83 24.84
N VAL A 95 -15.23 13.07 24.25
CA VAL A 95 -16.49 12.69 24.91
C VAL A 95 -16.41 11.34 25.62
N VAL A 96 -17.30 11.14 26.59
CA VAL A 96 -17.55 9.83 27.21
C VAL A 96 -18.25 8.93 26.19
N LEU A 97 -17.75 7.70 26.04
CA LEU A 97 -18.27 6.76 25.05
C LEU A 97 -19.51 6.03 25.58
N GLY A 98 -20.68 6.66 25.41
CA GLY A 98 -21.98 6.09 25.67
C GLY A 98 -22.51 5.26 24.50
N LEU A 99 -23.78 4.84 24.62
CA LEU A 99 -24.43 4.01 23.61
C LEU A 99 -24.60 4.79 22.31
N GLU A 100 -24.97 6.07 22.38
CA GLU A 100 -25.15 6.94 21.22
C GLU A 100 -23.83 7.23 20.49
N GLU A 101 -22.78 7.60 21.23
CA GLU A 101 -21.46 7.94 20.68
C GLU A 101 -20.83 6.73 19.98
N MET A 102 -20.94 5.55 20.59
CA MET A 102 -20.37 4.32 20.04
C MET A 102 -21.05 3.86 18.74
N VAL A 103 -22.33 4.17 18.51
CA VAL A 103 -22.98 3.88 17.22
C VAL A 103 -22.28 4.66 16.10
N MET A 104 -21.96 5.93 16.36
CA MET A 104 -21.28 6.79 15.38
C MET A 104 -19.85 6.29 15.13
N VAL A 105 -19.11 5.97 16.20
CA VAL A 105 -17.76 5.37 16.11
C VAL A 105 -17.77 4.11 15.25
N VAL A 106 -18.64 3.14 15.56
CA VAL A 106 -18.72 1.88 14.80
C VAL A 106 -19.10 2.15 13.34
N THR A 107 -20.02 3.08 13.06
CA THR A 107 -20.41 3.43 11.68
C THR A 107 -19.24 3.98 10.86
N ILE A 108 -18.45 4.89 11.43
CA ILE A 108 -17.31 5.51 10.73
C ILE A 108 -16.18 4.49 10.53
N LEU A 109 -15.85 3.71 11.57
CA LEU A 109 -14.70 2.80 11.55
C LEU A 109 -14.95 1.52 10.76
N THR A 110 -16.21 1.10 10.59
CA THR A 110 -16.60 -0.06 9.75
C THR A 110 -16.90 0.29 8.29
N ASN A 111 -16.60 1.52 7.86
CA ASN A 111 -16.84 1.99 6.50
C ASN A 111 -18.34 1.88 6.10
N ARG A 112 -19.27 2.14 7.03
CA ARG A 112 -20.74 2.11 6.80
C ARG A 112 -21.36 3.51 6.72
N TYR A 113 -20.53 4.54 6.62
CA TYR A 113 -20.91 5.95 6.70
C TYR A 113 -21.50 6.52 5.40
N GLN A 114 -21.52 5.77 4.29
CA GLN A 114 -21.84 6.33 2.95
C GLN A 114 -23.24 6.94 2.85
N ARG A 115 -24.17 6.54 3.72
CA ARG A 115 -25.55 7.06 3.76
C ARG A 115 -25.72 8.28 4.68
N VAL A 116 -24.70 8.60 5.46
CA VAL A 116 -24.73 9.58 6.55
C VAL A 116 -23.58 10.58 6.52
N LEU A 117 -22.65 10.50 5.57
CA LEU A 117 -21.66 11.55 5.31
C LEU A 117 -21.83 12.04 3.88
N ALA A 118 -22.02 13.35 3.71
CA ALA A 118 -22.38 13.95 2.41
C ALA A 118 -21.25 13.79 1.38
N ARG A 119 -19.99 14.01 1.77
CA ARG A 119 -18.81 13.84 0.90
C ARG A 119 -18.15 12.48 1.07
N GLY A 120 -18.78 11.56 1.80
CA GLY A 120 -18.37 10.16 1.94
C GLY A 120 -16.93 10.01 2.43
N ALA A 121 -16.04 9.55 1.54
CA ALA A 121 -14.66 9.21 1.90
C ALA A 121 -13.83 10.42 2.34
N THR A 122 -14.05 11.59 1.76
CA THR A 122 -13.31 12.82 2.12
C THR A 122 -13.62 13.23 3.56
N ASP A 123 -14.90 13.22 3.94
CA ASP A 123 -15.35 13.53 5.29
C ASP A 123 -14.77 12.55 6.32
N ARG A 124 -14.75 11.24 5.99
CA ARG A 124 -14.10 10.24 6.84
C ARG A 124 -12.61 10.51 6.99
N THR A 125 -11.89 10.78 5.91
CA THR A 125 -10.44 11.06 5.95
C THR A 125 -10.14 12.26 6.83
N LYS A 126 -10.92 13.34 6.72
CA LYS A 126 -10.81 14.53 7.57
C LYS A 126 -11.09 14.20 9.04
N LEU A 127 -12.12 13.41 9.33
CA LEU A 127 -12.45 12.98 10.69
C LEU A 127 -11.34 12.08 11.30
N LEU A 128 -10.80 11.13 10.52
CA LEU A 128 -9.69 10.27 10.93
C LEU A 128 -8.43 11.10 11.22
N PHE A 129 -8.13 12.09 10.39
CA PHE A 129 -7.03 13.01 10.65
C PHE A 129 -7.24 13.78 11.95
N LYS A 130 -8.38 14.47 12.10
CA LYS A 130 -8.67 15.31 13.28
C LYS A 130 -8.67 14.49 14.58
N SER A 131 -9.17 13.25 14.54
CA SER A 131 -9.19 12.36 15.70
C SER A 131 -7.80 11.87 16.17
N LEU A 132 -6.80 11.90 15.28
CA LEU A 132 -5.41 11.55 15.58
C LEU A 132 -4.52 12.78 15.84
N ALA A 133 -4.95 13.96 15.41
CA ALA A 133 -4.18 15.19 15.48
C ALA A 133 -4.10 15.77 16.90
N VAL A 134 -3.04 16.52 17.16
CA VAL A 134 -2.87 17.41 18.32
C VAL A 134 -2.80 18.83 17.79
N HIS A 135 -3.41 19.77 18.51
CA HIS A 135 -3.33 21.20 18.19
C HIS A 135 -2.16 21.81 18.95
N ASP A 136 -1.20 22.39 18.25
CA ASP A 136 -0.12 23.12 18.88
C ASP A 136 -0.60 24.51 19.32
N ARG A 137 -0.93 24.66 20.61
CA ARG A 137 -1.31 25.96 21.21
C ARG A 137 -0.14 26.96 21.24
N ALA A 138 1.10 26.54 20.96
CA ALA A 138 2.26 27.43 20.99
C ALA A 138 2.41 28.29 19.73
N ALA A 139 1.85 27.87 18.58
CA ALA A 139 1.90 28.65 17.34
C ALA A 139 0.91 29.83 17.32
N THR A 140 -0.10 29.83 18.19
CA THR A 140 -1.16 30.85 18.26
C THR A 140 -0.83 32.02 19.20
N THR A 141 0.32 32.00 19.89
CA THR A 141 0.69 33.01 20.90
C THR A 141 1.83 33.96 20.49
N THR A 142 2.27 33.94 19.23
CA THR A 142 3.20 34.94 18.69
C THR A 142 2.62 35.62 17.45
N GLU A 143 1.58 36.42 17.64
CA GLU A 143 1.49 37.68 16.91
C GLU A 143 2.10 38.78 17.79
N PRO A 144 3.30 39.30 17.46
CA PRO A 144 3.65 40.65 17.82
C PRO A 144 3.16 41.59 16.70
N GLU A 145 2.46 42.64 17.12
CA GLU A 145 1.87 43.73 16.33
C GLU A 145 2.86 44.58 15.51
N GLU A 146 3.98 44.03 15.00
CA GLU A 146 5.03 44.79 14.31
C GLU A 146 4.99 44.70 12.76
N ALA A 147 4.00 44.02 12.17
CA ALA A 147 3.85 43.96 10.70
C ALA A 147 3.21 45.23 10.07
N SER A 148 2.85 46.25 10.87
CA SER A 148 2.16 47.45 10.39
C SER A 148 3.05 48.69 10.19
N LYS A 149 4.37 48.61 10.45
CA LYS A 149 5.27 49.78 10.33
C LYS A 149 6.41 49.68 9.32
N GLU A 150 6.65 48.52 8.71
CA GLU A 150 7.71 48.35 7.69
C GLU A 150 7.23 48.53 6.24
N ALA A 151 5.91 48.66 6.01
CA ALA A 151 5.34 48.84 4.67
C ALA A 151 5.47 50.27 4.12
N GLU A 152 5.74 51.28 4.95
CA GLU A 152 5.81 52.68 4.49
C GLU A 152 7.22 53.18 4.14
N THR A 153 8.28 52.45 4.50
CA THR A 153 9.67 52.92 4.29
C THR A 153 10.36 52.34 3.05
N LYS A 154 9.76 51.36 2.36
CA LYS A 154 10.33 50.75 1.14
C LYS A 154 9.82 51.36 -0.18
N ALA A 155 8.87 52.29 -0.15
CA ALA A 155 8.30 52.91 -1.36
C ALA A 155 9.11 54.10 -1.94
N LYS A 156 10.32 54.41 -1.43
CA LYS A 156 11.09 55.60 -1.86
C LYS A 156 12.54 55.38 -2.28
N ALA A 157 12.98 54.14 -2.48
CA ALA A 157 14.37 53.85 -2.86
C ALA A 157 14.51 52.94 -4.10
N GLN A 158 13.64 53.12 -5.10
CA GLN A 158 13.70 52.36 -6.34
C GLN A 158 13.85 53.30 -7.55
N GLU A 159 14.94 54.05 -7.59
CA GLU A 159 15.54 54.55 -8.84
C GLU A 159 17.05 54.28 -8.81
N THR A 160 17.54 53.69 -9.90
CA THR A 160 18.95 53.38 -10.22
C THR A 160 19.54 52.07 -9.65
N ALA A 161 19.52 51.01 -10.47
CA ALA A 161 20.72 50.33 -10.98
C ALA A 161 20.36 49.00 -11.63
N SER A 162 20.71 48.87 -12.90
CA SER A 162 20.62 47.67 -13.72
C SER A 162 21.64 46.62 -13.30
N HIS A 163 21.19 45.43 -12.93
CA HIS A 163 21.96 44.19 -13.07
C HIS A 163 21.00 43.01 -13.22
N VAL A 164 21.22 42.21 -14.26
CA VAL A 164 20.47 40.99 -14.55
C VAL A 164 21.09 39.83 -13.76
N PRO A 165 20.30 39.09 -12.97
CA PRO A 165 20.45 37.64 -12.82
C PRO A 165 19.14 37.00 -13.32
N GLY A 166 19.17 36.07 -14.27
CA GLY A 166 19.67 34.71 -14.06
C GLY A 166 18.55 33.92 -13.40
N PHE A 167 17.75 33.20 -14.21
CA PHE A 167 16.58 32.40 -13.80
C PHE A 167 16.90 31.54 -12.56
N ALA A 168 16.36 31.94 -11.41
CA ALA A 168 16.29 31.10 -10.22
C ALA A 168 15.04 30.23 -10.35
N VAL A 169 15.24 28.93 -10.16
CA VAL A 169 14.27 27.86 -10.20
C VAL A 169 13.21 28.09 -9.13
N ASP A 170 11.93 28.05 -9.53
CA ASP A 170 10.79 28.04 -8.61
C ASP A 170 10.92 26.83 -7.69
N GLU A 171 11.28 27.07 -6.43
CA GLU A 171 11.09 26.11 -5.35
C GLU A 171 9.58 25.94 -5.18
N ALA A 172 9.08 24.71 -5.38
CA ALA A 172 7.66 24.42 -5.27
C ALA A 172 7.19 24.73 -3.84
N GLY A 173 6.58 25.90 -3.67
CA GLY A 173 5.91 26.27 -2.44
C GLY A 173 4.86 25.21 -2.11
N ASP A 174 4.84 24.78 -0.85
CA ASP A 174 3.70 24.06 -0.30
C ASP A 174 2.48 24.96 -0.47
N GLU A 175 1.65 24.65 -1.47
CA GLU A 175 0.34 25.26 -1.64
C GLU A 175 -0.42 25.06 -0.32
N ALA A 176 -0.65 26.17 0.38
CA ALA A 176 -1.50 26.19 1.55
C ALA A 176 -2.93 25.99 1.06
N ASP A 177 -3.37 24.75 0.98
CA ASP A 177 -4.78 24.41 0.83
C ASP A 177 -5.51 24.91 2.08
N ASP A 178 -6.07 26.12 2.00
CA ASP A 178 -7.13 26.61 2.87
C ASP A 178 -8.41 25.78 2.58
N GLU A 179 -8.44 24.51 3.00
CA GLU A 179 -9.69 23.73 3.01
C GLU A 179 -10.55 24.18 4.18
N ASP A 180 -11.65 24.87 3.89
CA ASP A 180 -12.63 25.37 4.86
C ASP A 180 -13.06 24.27 5.85
N ASP A 181 -12.81 24.51 7.13
CA ASP A 181 -13.11 23.56 8.20
C ASP A 181 -14.60 23.35 8.46
N ASP A 182 -15.41 24.31 8.01
CA ASP A 182 -16.84 24.38 8.26
C ASP A 182 -17.64 23.33 7.45
N ASP A 183 -17.09 22.83 6.35
CA ASP A 183 -17.79 21.95 5.40
C ASP A 183 -18.30 20.63 6.01
N LEU A 184 -17.53 20.04 6.95
CA LEU A 184 -17.89 18.76 7.58
C LEU A 184 -19.02 18.92 8.60
N GLU A 185 -18.99 20.01 9.36
CA GLU A 185 -20.00 20.33 10.37
C GLU A 185 -21.30 20.78 9.71
N ILE A 186 -21.21 21.60 8.67
CA ILE A 186 -22.35 21.99 7.82
C ILE A 186 -23.07 20.76 7.28
N ALA A 187 -22.33 19.80 6.70
CA ALA A 187 -22.92 18.56 6.19
C ALA A 187 -23.69 17.78 7.28
N ALA A 188 -23.17 17.74 8.50
CA ALA A 188 -23.83 17.06 9.60
C ALA A 188 -25.10 17.78 10.08
N PHE A 189 -25.12 19.11 10.05
CA PHE A 189 -26.31 19.91 10.37
C PHE A 189 -27.39 19.82 9.28
N GLU A 190 -27.00 19.77 8.01
CA GLU A 190 -27.91 19.45 6.90
C GLU A 190 -28.53 18.06 7.10
N LEU A 191 -27.73 17.08 7.53
CA LEU A 191 -28.19 15.73 7.88
C LEU A 191 -29.15 15.68 9.06
N LEU A 192 -29.20 16.71 9.91
CA LEU A 192 -30.15 16.85 11.01
C LEU A 192 -31.41 17.64 10.63
N ASP A 193 -31.45 18.22 9.42
CA ASP A 193 -32.51 19.14 8.96
C ASP A 193 -32.66 20.33 9.93
N ILE A 194 -31.53 20.93 10.33
CA ILE A 194 -31.44 22.04 11.28
C ILE A 194 -30.83 23.25 10.57
N ASP A 195 -31.69 24.18 10.15
CA ASP A 195 -31.29 25.45 9.52
C ASP A 195 -30.59 26.42 10.50
N ASP A 196 -30.77 26.23 11.81
CA ASP A 196 -30.31 27.16 12.86
C ASP A 196 -28.83 27.02 13.26
N ALA A 197 -28.12 26.00 12.78
CA ALA A 197 -26.75 25.71 13.21
C ALA A 197 -25.64 26.47 12.47
N VAL A 198 -26.00 27.23 11.42
CA VAL A 198 -25.07 27.99 10.55
C VAL A 198 -24.37 29.17 11.27
N LYS A 199 -24.60 29.39 12.57
CA LYS A 199 -24.13 30.59 13.30
C LYS A 199 -23.16 30.37 14.46
N GLN A 200 -22.69 29.16 14.70
CA GLN A 200 -21.66 28.91 15.71
C GLN A 200 -20.48 28.14 15.12
N GLY A 201 -19.87 28.74 14.09
CA GLY A 201 -18.53 28.37 13.65
C GLY A 201 -17.51 28.85 14.68
N ASP A 202 -16.98 27.89 15.44
CA ASP A 202 -15.64 28.02 16.04
C ASP A 202 -15.07 26.61 16.21
N ALA A 203 -15.14 25.82 15.13
CA ALA A 203 -14.40 24.56 15.04
C ALA A 203 -12.90 24.89 15.14
N PRO A 204 -12.07 24.05 15.78
CA PRO A 204 -10.64 24.28 15.81
C PRO A 204 -10.17 24.21 14.36
N SER A 205 -9.66 25.33 13.86
CA SER A 205 -9.10 25.34 12.52
C SER A 205 -7.98 24.29 12.45
N VAL A 206 -7.92 23.52 11.36
CA VAL A 206 -6.83 22.60 11.02
C VAL A 206 -5.48 23.34 10.94
N LYS A 207 -5.49 24.68 10.95
CA LYS A 207 -4.30 25.52 11.13
C LYS A 207 -3.60 25.16 12.44
N GLY A 208 -2.47 24.44 12.30
CA GLY A 208 -1.64 23.98 13.42
C GLY A 208 -2.00 22.60 13.97
N ALA A 209 -2.97 21.90 13.38
CA ALA A 209 -3.26 20.50 13.73
C ALA A 209 -2.27 19.57 13.03
N MET A 210 -1.67 18.66 13.81
CA MET A 210 -0.68 17.71 13.31
C MET A 210 -0.80 16.37 14.03
N ILE A 211 -0.68 15.26 13.31
CA ILE A 211 -0.61 13.93 13.92
C ILE A 211 0.83 13.69 14.41
N PRO A 212 1.04 13.44 15.71
CA PRO A 212 2.36 13.05 16.21
C PRO A 212 2.83 11.74 15.58
N GLY A 213 4.08 11.69 15.11
CA GLY A 213 4.64 10.51 14.44
C GLY A 213 4.56 9.24 15.28
N ASP A 214 4.79 9.34 16.60
CA ASP A 214 4.72 8.21 17.52
C ASP A 214 3.30 7.64 17.64
N ASN A 215 2.28 8.51 17.69
CA ASN A 215 0.89 8.08 17.76
C ASN A 215 0.48 7.38 16.47
N PHE A 216 0.87 7.94 15.33
CA PHE A 216 0.57 7.34 14.04
C PHE A 216 1.30 6.01 13.85
N HIS A 217 2.56 5.91 14.27
CA HIS A 217 3.34 4.67 14.24
C HIS A 217 2.64 3.53 15.01
N ARG A 218 2.11 3.81 16.20
CA ARG A 218 1.36 2.84 17.02
C ARG A 218 0.09 2.36 16.33
N ILE A 219 -0.64 3.28 15.69
CA ILE A 219 -1.84 2.96 14.91
C ILE A 219 -1.48 2.17 13.65
N ILE A 220 -0.41 2.52 12.94
CA ILE A 220 0.07 1.75 11.78
C ILE A 220 0.39 0.32 12.18
N MET A 221 1.12 0.11 13.28
CA MET A 221 1.42 -1.25 13.76
C MET A 221 0.14 -2.04 14.04
N LEU A 222 -0.87 -1.43 14.67
CA LEU A 222 -2.17 -2.06 14.89
C LEU A 222 -2.86 -2.39 13.55
N LEU A 223 -2.92 -1.44 12.63
CA LEU A 223 -3.56 -1.61 11.32
C LEU A 223 -2.91 -2.73 10.49
N LEU A 224 -1.58 -2.84 10.50
CA LEU A 224 -0.84 -3.93 9.85
C LEU A 224 -1.07 -5.29 10.53
N LEU A 225 -1.31 -5.30 11.84
CA LEU A 225 -1.65 -6.52 12.58
C LEU A 225 -3.07 -7.00 12.28
N VAL A 226 -4.04 -6.08 12.19
CA VAL A 226 -5.46 -6.39 11.94
C VAL A 226 -5.82 -6.51 10.45
N ALA A 227 -4.94 -6.09 9.54
CA ALA A 227 -5.17 -6.17 8.10
C ALA A 227 -5.58 -7.56 7.55
N PRO A 228 -5.01 -8.70 8.01
CA PRO A 228 -5.40 -10.02 7.54
C PRO A 228 -6.64 -10.59 8.24
N LEU A 229 -7.24 -9.89 9.22
CA LEU A 229 -8.39 -10.43 9.96
C LEU A 229 -9.61 -10.55 9.06
N ASP A 230 -10.27 -11.71 9.13
CA ASP A 230 -11.62 -11.90 8.63
C ASP A 230 -12.66 -11.29 9.59
N ALA A 231 -13.89 -11.13 9.09
CA ALA A 231 -15.01 -10.69 9.91
C ALA A 231 -15.22 -11.64 11.11
N GLN A 232 -15.25 -11.08 12.33
CA GLN A 232 -15.36 -11.82 13.59
C GLN A 232 -14.13 -12.66 14.00
N GLU A 233 -13.02 -12.57 13.28
CA GLU A 233 -11.78 -13.23 13.70
C GLU A 233 -11.20 -12.58 14.95
N SER A 234 -10.69 -13.40 15.87
CA SER A 234 -10.06 -12.96 17.11
C SER A 234 -8.61 -12.55 16.84
N LEU A 235 -8.22 -11.38 17.33
CA LEU A 235 -6.85 -10.86 17.19
C LEU A 235 -5.82 -11.73 17.93
N ALA A 236 -6.27 -12.51 18.92
CA ALA A 236 -5.42 -13.47 19.64
C ALA A 236 -4.79 -14.53 18.73
N LEU A 237 -5.42 -14.86 17.58
CA LEU A 237 -4.84 -15.80 16.59
C LEU A 237 -3.53 -15.28 15.98
N HIS A 238 -3.29 -13.96 16.04
CA HIS A 238 -2.07 -13.32 15.55
C HIS A 238 -1.07 -12.96 16.66
N ALA A 239 -1.21 -13.54 17.87
CA ALA A 239 -0.30 -13.26 19.00
C ALA A 239 1.18 -13.53 18.67
N ASN A 240 1.49 -14.46 17.76
CA ASN A 240 2.86 -14.74 17.33
C ASN A 240 3.50 -13.56 16.58
N ARG A 241 2.70 -12.71 15.92
CA ARG A 241 3.20 -11.55 15.14
C ARG A 241 3.65 -10.38 16.03
N VAL A 242 3.39 -10.45 17.34
CA VAL A 242 3.74 -9.41 18.31
C VAL A 242 4.85 -9.85 19.28
N VAL A 243 5.60 -10.89 18.93
CA VAL A 243 6.70 -11.44 19.75
C VAL A 243 7.96 -11.63 18.88
N GLY A 244 9.13 -11.40 19.48
CA GLY A 244 10.43 -11.72 18.87
C GLY A 244 10.69 -10.98 17.55
N ASP A 245 11.23 -11.70 16.57
CA ASP A 245 11.63 -11.16 15.27
C ASP A 245 10.43 -10.65 14.45
N GLU A 246 9.25 -11.24 14.61
CA GLU A 246 8.02 -10.80 13.94
C GLU A 246 7.59 -9.40 14.41
N LEU A 247 7.77 -9.10 15.70
CA LEU A 247 7.50 -7.75 16.24
C LEU A 247 8.47 -6.71 15.67
N GLU A 248 9.75 -7.06 15.53
CA GLU A 248 10.73 -6.15 14.91
C GLU A 248 10.47 -5.96 13.42
N SER A 249 10.03 -7.01 12.72
CA SER A 249 9.56 -6.93 11.34
C SER A 249 8.33 -6.01 11.20
N LEU A 250 7.35 -6.15 12.10
CA LEU A 250 6.18 -5.28 12.17
C LEU A 250 6.57 -3.80 12.42
N ARG A 251 7.48 -3.56 13.37
CA ARG A 251 8.02 -2.22 13.66
C ARG A 251 8.74 -1.63 12.47
N SER A 252 9.58 -2.42 11.80
CA SER A 252 10.32 -1.99 10.61
C SER A 252 9.35 -1.60 9.48
N THR A 253 8.38 -2.46 9.19
CA THR A 253 7.34 -2.19 8.18
C THR A 253 6.53 -0.94 8.52
N ALA A 254 6.12 -0.78 9.79
CA ALA A 254 5.39 0.42 10.23
C ALA A 254 6.22 1.71 10.09
N ARG A 255 7.55 1.64 10.29
CA ARG A 255 8.44 2.78 10.04
C ARG A 255 8.52 3.13 8.55
N ASN A 256 8.60 2.14 7.66
CA ASN A 256 8.63 2.40 6.21
C ASN A 256 7.34 3.10 5.74
N VAL A 257 6.19 2.70 6.31
CA VAL A 257 4.89 3.36 6.09
C VAL A 257 4.92 4.79 6.64
N LEU A 258 5.37 4.99 7.88
CA LEU A 258 5.46 6.31 8.51
C LEU A 258 6.35 7.27 7.71
N HIS A 259 7.48 6.78 7.18
CA HIS A 259 8.40 7.57 6.37
C HIS A 259 7.79 8.10 5.08
N ALA A 260 6.70 7.50 4.58
CA ALA A 260 5.94 8.06 3.46
C ALA A 260 5.31 9.40 3.84
N PHE A 261 4.89 9.59 5.10
CA PHE A 261 4.20 10.81 5.54
C PHE A 261 5.14 11.89 6.04
N MET A 262 6.30 11.51 6.60
CA MET A 262 7.21 12.45 7.20
C MET A 262 8.65 11.96 7.20
N ASN A 263 9.57 12.91 7.06
CA ASN A 263 10.96 12.68 7.46
C ASN A 263 11.08 13.00 8.95
N VAL A 264 11.32 11.96 9.76
CA VAL A 264 11.38 12.00 11.23
C VAL A 264 12.43 13.00 11.73
N GLU A 265 13.46 13.28 10.93
CA GLU A 265 14.52 14.24 11.30
C GLU A 265 14.13 15.71 11.06
N THR A 266 13.21 15.99 10.14
CA THR A 266 12.94 17.36 9.68
C THR A 266 11.52 17.86 9.99
N SER A 267 10.56 16.96 10.21
CA SER A 267 9.17 17.33 10.48
C SER A 267 8.72 16.91 11.88
N PRO A 268 8.05 17.79 12.64
CA PRO A 268 7.56 17.46 13.98
C PRO A 268 6.29 16.57 13.96
N GLY A 269 5.64 16.38 12.80
CA GLY A 269 4.44 15.54 12.66
C GLY A 269 3.79 15.62 11.28
N ILE A 270 2.63 14.98 11.12
CA ILE A 270 1.93 14.85 9.83
C ILE A 270 0.83 15.91 9.74
N LYS A 271 0.91 16.77 8.71
CA LYS A 271 -0.13 17.77 8.41
C LYS A 271 -1.27 17.16 7.60
N TYR A 272 -2.43 17.79 7.64
CA TYR A 272 -3.61 17.32 6.92
C TYR A 272 -3.40 17.26 5.40
N SER A 273 -2.79 18.28 4.79
CA SER A 273 -2.48 18.29 3.34
C SER A 273 -1.62 17.09 2.92
N THR A 274 -0.62 16.75 3.75
CA THR A 274 0.21 15.56 3.53
C THR A 274 -0.58 14.27 3.68
N PHE A 275 -1.42 14.15 4.72
CA PHE A 275 -2.25 12.99 4.96
C PHE A 275 -3.28 12.77 3.84
N ASN A 276 -4.03 13.82 3.46
CA ASN A 276 -5.07 13.79 2.43
C ASN A 276 -4.50 13.46 1.04
N ARG A 277 -3.28 13.93 0.74
CA ARG A 277 -2.59 13.65 -0.52
C ARG A 277 -2.07 12.20 -0.61
N ILE A 278 -1.54 11.66 0.48
CA ILE A 278 -0.81 10.38 0.47
C ILE A 278 -1.75 9.18 0.64
N ILE A 279 -2.73 9.27 1.54
CA ILE A 279 -3.64 8.15 1.86
C ILE A 279 -4.31 7.55 0.62
N PRO A 280 -4.94 8.33 -0.29
CA PRO A 280 -5.69 7.76 -1.41
C PRO A 280 -4.85 6.98 -2.41
N VAL A 281 -3.56 7.33 -2.54
CA VAL A 281 -2.66 6.74 -3.55
C VAL A 281 -1.80 5.63 -2.94
N ASN A 282 -1.10 5.93 -1.85
CA ASN A 282 -0.13 4.98 -1.26
C ASN A 282 -0.79 3.99 -0.31
N PHE A 283 -1.91 4.35 0.32
CA PHE A 283 -2.55 3.54 1.36
C PHE A 283 -4.09 3.54 1.32
N PRO A 284 -4.73 3.27 0.16
CA PRO A 284 -6.19 3.32 0.03
C PRO A 284 -6.92 2.36 0.99
N TYR A 285 -6.25 1.28 1.41
CA TYR A 285 -6.80 0.23 2.28
C TYR A 285 -6.29 0.29 3.73
N LEU A 286 -5.51 1.32 4.11
CA LEU A 286 -4.84 1.39 5.43
C LEU A 286 -5.78 1.14 6.61
N PHE A 287 -6.95 1.79 6.56
CA PHE A 287 -7.94 1.77 7.63
C PHE A 287 -9.01 0.69 7.45
N GLN A 288 -8.87 -0.20 6.46
CA GLN A 288 -9.85 -1.28 6.22
C GLN A 288 -9.83 -2.32 7.33
N GLY A 289 -8.68 -2.55 7.98
CA GLY A 289 -8.57 -3.48 9.11
C GLY A 289 -9.45 -3.09 10.31
N PHE A 290 -9.86 -1.82 10.43
CA PHE A 290 -10.85 -1.42 11.43
C PHE A 290 -12.24 -2.02 11.19
N ASN A 291 -12.59 -2.40 9.96
CA ASN A 291 -13.87 -3.06 9.70
C ASN A 291 -13.96 -4.36 10.50
N ALA A 292 -13.00 -5.28 10.32
CA ALA A 292 -12.98 -6.55 11.04
C ALA A 292 -12.91 -6.34 12.56
N LEU A 293 -12.09 -5.38 13.01
CA LEU A 293 -11.92 -5.09 14.44
C LEU A 293 -13.21 -4.56 15.09
N PHE A 294 -13.93 -3.64 14.44
CA PHE A 294 -15.12 -3.00 15.01
C PHE A 294 -16.43 -3.74 14.70
N GLU A 295 -16.44 -4.67 13.74
CA GLU A 295 -17.59 -5.53 13.51
C GLU A 295 -17.90 -6.44 14.71
N HIS A 296 -16.94 -6.72 15.60
CA HIS A 296 -17.18 -7.43 16.87
C HIS A 296 -18.30 -6.80 17.72
N PHE A 297 -18.55 -5.49 17.58
CA PHE A 297 -19.68 -4.83 18.24
C PHE A 297 -21.06 -5.21 17.67
N LEU A 298 -21.13 -5.74 16.45
CA LEU A 298 -22.38 -6.01 15.74
C LEU A 298 -22.88 -7.46 15.93
N PHE A 299 -22.13 -8.31 16.63
CA PHE A 299 -22.46 -9.71 16.83
C PHE A 299 -22.35 -10.07 18.32
N SER A 300 -23.51 -10.24 18.96
CA SER A 300 -23.52 -10.73 20.34
C SER A 300 -23.30 -12.23 20.39
N LYS A 301 -22.33 -12.67 21.20
CA LYS A 301 -22.12 -14.08 21.55
C LYS A 301 -23.35 -14.71 22.24
N ASN A 302 -24.25 -13.90 22.80
CA ASN A 302 -25.48 -14.36 23.46
C ASN A 302 -26.62 -14.66 22.46
N LEU A 303 -26.54 -14.12 21.25
CA LEU A 303 -27.56 -14.25 20.20
C LEU A 303 -27.21 -15.27 19.14
N ASP A 304 -26.22 -16.11 19.44
CA ASP A 304 -25.82 -17.18 18.56
C ASP A 304 -26.90 -18.27 18.53
N PHE A 305 -27.81 -18.16 17.57
CA PHE A 305 -28.94 -19.08 17.37
C PHE A 305 -28.49 -20.51 17.03
N SER A 306 -27.20 -20.74 16.71
CA SER A 306 -26.62 -22.07 16.50
C SER A 306 -26.47 -22.89 17.79
N LYS A 307 -26.36 -22.20 18.94
CA LYS A 307 -26.16 -22.83 20.26
C LYS A 307 -27.33 -23.68 20.76
N HIS A 308 -28.46 -23.66 20.06
CA HIS A 308 -29.66 -24.39 20.45
C HIS A 308 -29.76 -25.82 19.91
N GLU A 309 -28.85 -26.30 19.04
CA GLU A 309 -29.00 -27.66 18.49
C GLU A 309 -27.82 -28.63 18.59
N ASN A 310 -26.55 -28.25 18.83
CA ASN A 310 -25.50 -29.30 19.03
C ASN A 310 -24.21 -28.79 19.70
N GLN A 311 -24.23 -28.58 21.01
CA GLN A 311 -23.05 -28.15 21.80
C GLN A 311 -21.87 -29.16 21.82
N ALA A 312 -22.09 -30.41 21.40
CA ALA A 312 -21.04 -31.43 21.31
C ALA A 312 -20.34 -31.45 19.95
N GLU A 313 -21.09 -31.32 18.84
CA GLU A 313 -20.52 -31.31 17.48
C GLU A 313 -19.88 -29.95 17.13
N GLU A 314 -20.36 -28.85 17.71
CA GLU A 314 -19.77 -27.52 17.49
C GLU A 314 -18.43 -27.34 18.21
N LYS A 315 -18.19 -27.98 19.35
CA LYS A 315 -16.86 -27.94 19.98
C LYS A 315 -15.83 -28.72 19.16
N GLU A 316 -16.22 -29.83 18.52
CA GLU A 316 -15.33 -30.54 17.59
C GLU A 316 -15.13 -29.76 16.28
N LYS A 317 -16.17 -29.09 15.75
CA LYS A 317 -16.04 -28.25 14.53
C LYS A 317 -15.34 -26.91 14.78
N ALA A 318 -15.46 -26.32 15.96
CA ALA A 318 -14.76 -25.08 16.34
C ALA A 318 -13.27 -25.33 16.56
N VAL A 319 -12.91 -26.45 17.20
CA VAL A 319 -11.50 -26.88 17.32
C VAL A 319 -10.92 -27.27 15.94
N GLN A 320 -11.73 -27.82 15.02
CA GLN A 320 -11.32 -28.08 13.63
C GLN A 320 -11.24 -26.81 12.76
N ARG A 321 -12.00 -25.75 13.07
CA ARG A 321 -11.92 -24.43 12.41
C ARG A 321 -10.79 -23.56 12.96
N GLU A 322 -10.46 -23.68 14.25
CA GLU A 322 -9.25 -23.07 14.85
C GLU A 322 -7.96 -23.63 14.23
N VAL A 323 -8.00 -24.84 13.70
CA VAL A 323 -6.94 -25.42 12.85
C VAL A 323 -7.36 -25.30 11.39
N ALA A 324 -7.71 -24.09 10.93
CA ALA A 324 -7.67 -23.78 9.52
C ALA A 324 -6.24 -24.08 9.05
N GLN A 325 -6.05 -25.24 8.43
CA GLN A 325 -4.78 -25.61 7.82
C GLN A 325 -4.39 -24.45 6.90
N PRO A 326 -3.23 -23.82 7.09
CA PRO A 326 -2.80 -22.80 6.16
C PRO A 326 -2.72 -23.50 4.79
N LEU A 327 -3.39 -22.93 3.77
CA LEU A 327 -2.90 -23.08 2.40
C LEU A 327 -1.39 -22.84 2.52
N LEU A 328 -0.58 -23.85 2.16
CA LEU A 328 0.87 -23.87 2.35
C LEU A 328 1.43 -22.45 2.28
N GLN A 329 1.78 -21.87 3.42
CA GLN A 329 2.51 -20.62 3.45
C GLN A 329 3.89 -20.98 2.95
N ASP A 330 4.09 -20.86 1.63
CA ASP A 330 5.41 -20.92 1.03
C ASP A 330 6.21 -19.78 1.69
N LYS A 331 7.08 -20.14 2.63
CA LYS A 331 7.96 -19.19 3.28
C LYS A 331 8.89 -18.63 2.22
N ALA A 332 8.88 -17.33 2.05
CA ALA A 332 9.74 -16.64 1.11
C ALA A 332 10.70 -15.69 1.83
N ASP A 333 11.65 -15.15 1.07
CA ASP A 333 12.74 -14.33 1.59
C ASP A 333 12.34 -12.86 1.74
N ILE A 334 11.37 -12.38 0.96
CA ILE A 334 10.91 -10.99 0.97
C ILE A 334 9.62 -10.83 1.78
N MET A 335 8.53 -11.50 1.40
CA MET A 335 7.25 -11.42 2.09
C MET A 335 6.48 -12.74 2.05
N ASN A 336 5.77 -13.06 3.13
CA ASN A 336 4.88 -14.22 3.18
C ASN A 336 3.47 -13.80 2.79
N PHE A 337 3.05 -14.17 1.59
CA PHE A 337 1.68 -13.95 1.13
C PHE A 337 0.86 -15.24 1.22
N ASN A 338 -0.46 -15.09 1.31
CA ASN A 338 -1.40 -16.15 0.98
C ASN A 338 -1.58 -16.25 -0.56
N LEU A 339 -0.47 -16.19 -1.28
CA LEU A 339 -0.39 -16.27 -2.74
C LEU A 339 0.56 -17.42 -3.11
N ARG A 340 0.60 -17.79 -4.39
CA ARG A 340 1.47 -18.86 -4.85
C ARG A 340 2.83 -18.33 -5.29
N LEU A 341 3.91 -18.85 -4.72
CA LEU A 341 5.26 -18.52 -5.16
C LEU A 341 5.54 -19.22 -6.52
N LEU A 342 5.71 -18.42 -7.58
CA LEU A 342 5.99 -18.92 -8.94
C LEU A 342 7.49 -19.06 -9.21
N TYR A 343 8.27 -18.10 -8.70
CA TYR A 343 9.71 -18.03 -8.90
C TYR A 343 10.37 -17.42 -7.66
N SER A 344 11.49 -18.03 -7.23
CA SER A 344 12.43 -17.47 -6.27
C SER A 344 13.84 -17.58 -6.84
N GLY A 345 14.58 -16.48 -6.85
CA GLY A 345 15.97 -16.43 -7.30
C GLY A 345 16.89 -17.32 -6.46
N ALA A 346 16.61 -17.47 -5.16
CA ALA A 346 17.38 -18.33 -4.26
C ALA A 346 17.28 -19.82 -4.61
N GLU A 347 16.10 -20.27 -5.06
CA GLU A 347 15.86 -21.67 -5.41
C GLU A 347 16.12 -21.99 -6.89
N ALA A 348 15.69 -21.10 -7.77
CA ALA A 348 15.69 -21.33 -9.21
C ALA A 348 16.88 -20.69 -9.94
N GLY A 349 17.72 -19.94 -9.21
CA GLY A 349 18.87 -19.19 -9.73
C GLY A 349 18.49 -17.88 -10.42
N PHE A 350 19.37 -16.89 -10.33
CA PHE A 350 19.24 -15.56 -10.93
C PHE A 350 19.57 -15.62 -12.42
N SER A 351 18.57 -15.92 -13.26
CA SER A 351 18.72 -15.87 -14.72
C SER A 351 17.38 -15.67 -15.41
N MET A 352 17.39 -14.91 -16.52
CA MET A 352 16.21 -14.69 -17.35
C MET A 352 15.62 -15.99 -17.93
N GLY A 353 16.43 -17.04 -18.14
CA GLY A 353 15.96 -18.33 -18.63
C GLY A 353 15.13 -19.10 -17.60
N SER A 354 15.60 -19.12 -16.35
CA SER A 354 14.88 -19.76 -15.24
C SER A 354 13.57 -19.03 -14.93
N PHE A 355 13.64 -17.69 -14.89
CA PHE A 355 12.48 -16.82 -14.73
C PHE A 355 11.40 -17.10 -15.78
N GLU A 356 11.76 -17.11 -17.07
CA GLU A 356 10.81 -17.35 -18.16
C GLU A 356 10.10 -18.71 -17.99
N THR A 357 10.86 -19.77 -17.74
CA THR A 357 10.35 -21.14 -17.64
C THR A 357 9.31 -21.29 -16.52
N LYS A 358 9.50 -20.55 -15.42
CA LYS A 358 8.65 -20.61 -14.23
C LYS A 358 7.43 -19.71 -14.33
N VAL A 359 7.59 -18.52 -14.90
CA VAL A 359 6.59 -17.44 -14.79
C VAL A 359 5.68 -17.33 -16.03
N PHE A 360 6.17 -17.56 -17.25
CA PHE A 360 5.43 -17.21 -18.49
C PHE A 360 4.15 -18.02 -18.73
N ASN A 361 4.05 -19.20 -18.11
CA ASN A 361 2.86 -20.05 -18.23
C ASN A 361 1.74 -19.68 -17.26
N TRP A 362 1.98 -18.75 -16.33
CA TRP A 362 0.94 -18.22 -15.45
C TRP A 362 0.03 -17.23 -16.18
N ARG A 363 -1.29 -17.35 -15.97
CA ARG A 363 -2.31 -16.63 -16.75
C ARG A 363 -3.13 -15.62 -15.97
N ALA A 364 -2.87 -15.47 -14.68
CA ALA A 364 -3.49 -14.46 -13.84
C ALA A 364 -2.46 -13.40 -13.43
N PRO A 365 -2.86 -12.34 -12.72
CA PRO A 365 -1.94 -11.27 -12.34
C PRO A 365 -0.77 -11.80 -11.51
N THR A 366 0.32 -11.04 -11.51
CA THR A 366 1.53 -11.39 -10.75
C THR A 366 2.07 -10.19 -10.00
N ILE A 367 2.72 -10.47 -8.88
CA ILE A 367 3.51 -9.50 -8.12
C ILE A 367 4.97 -9.94 -8.19
N LEU A 368 5.82 -9.10 -8.76
CA LEU A 368 7.26 -9.27 -8.69
C LEU A 368 7.82 -8.43 -7.55
N LEU A 369 8.68 -9.00 -6.74
CA LEU A 369 9.42 -8.32 -5.67
C LEU A 369 10.91 -8.49 -5.89
N VAL A 370 11.66 -7.40 -5.76
CA VAL A 370 13.12 -7.41 -5.78
C VAL A 370 13.63 -6.70 -4.54
N ARG A 371 14.55 -7.34 -3.83
CA ARG A 371 15.20 -6.80 -2.64
C ARG A 371 16.70 -6.79 -2.84
N GLY A 372 17.34 -5.73 -2.37
CA GLY A 372 18.77 -5.55 -2.52
C GLY A 372 19.37 -4.52 -1.58
N SER A 373 20.70 -4.43 -1.60
CA SER A 373 21.46 -3.42 -0.88
C SER A 373 21.99 -2.35 -1.82
N ARG A 374 21.90 -1.10 -1.38
CA ARG A 374 22.32 0.07 -2.15
C ARG A 374 23.83 0.02 -2.43
N ILE A 375 24.18 0.32 -3.68
CA ILE A 375 25.56 0.43 -4.15
C ILE A 375 26.03 1.89 -3.99
N GLN A 376 27.33 2.05 -3.75
CA GLN A 376 27.98 3.35 -3.67
C GLN A 376 28.06 4.04 -5.05
N ASP A 377 28.27 5.36 -5.04
CA ASP A 377 28.36 6.12 -6.30
C ASP A 377 29.58 5.75 -7.14
N GLU A 378 30.68 5.41 -6.48
CA GLU A 378 31.89 4.91 -7.13
C GLU A 378 31.86 3.38 -7.19
N PRO A 379 31.87 2.78 -8.39
CA PRO A 379 31.75 1.35 -8.53
C PRO A 379 33.01 0.63 -8.02
N ARG A 380 32.85 -0.45 -7.25
CA ARG A 380 33.99 -1.21 -6.67
C ARG A 380 34.80 -2.02 -7.69
N GLY A 381 34.32 -2.12 -8.93
CA GLY A 381 34.96 -2.82 -10.04
C GLY A 381 34.14 -3.99 -10.58
N GLY A 382 34.68 -4.76 -11.53
CA GLY A 382 34.04 -5.97 -12.03
C GLY A 382 32.69 -5.75 -12.74
N GLN A 383 31.70 -6.59 -12.44
CA GLN A 383 30.35 -6.50 -13.02
C GLN A 383 29.62 -5.22 -12.62
N GLU A 384 29.84 -4.71 -11.41
CA GLU A 384 29.27 -3.43 -10.92
C GLU A 384 29.72 -2.25 -11.80
N ALA A 385 31.00 -2.22 -12.18
CA ALA A 385 31.51 -1.18 -13.08
C ALA A 385 30.93 -1.30 -14.50
N SER A 386 30.75 -2.53 -14.99
CA SER A 386 30.09 -2.79 -16.28
C SER A 386 28.62 -2.34 -16.26
N PHE A 387 27.90 -2.65 -15.19
CA PHE A 387 26.53 -2.21 -14.97
C PHE A 387 26.45 -0.68 -14.93
N ALA A 388 27.29 -0.02 -14.13
CA ALA A 388 27.35 1.43 -14.02
C ALA A 388 27.69 2.12 -15.35
N ALA A 389 28.61 1.56 -16.15
CA ALA A 389 28.96 2.06 -17.48
C ALA A 389 27.82 1.90 -18.50
N SER A 390 26.92 0.95 -18.24
CA SER A 390 25.76 0.69 -19.08
C SER A 390 24.55 1.57 -18.77
N LEU A 391 24.63 2.40 -17.72
CA LEU A 391 23.59 3.35 -17.31
C LEU A 391 24.03 4.80 -17.55
N PRO A 392 23.09 5.75 -17.72
CA PRO A 392 23.39 7.17 -17.69
C PRO A 392 24.18 7.55 -16.43
N PRO A 393 25.04 8.59 -16.47
CA PRO A 393 25.71 9.09 -15.27
C PRO A 393 24.68 9.38 -14.18
N LYS A 394 25.00 9.04 -12.94
CA LYS A 394 24.10 9.30 -11.82
C LYS A 394 24.01 10.81 -11.59
N ARG A 395 22.81 11.37 -11.82
CA ARG A 395 22.53 12.81 -11.67
C ARG A 395 21.80 13.14 -10.37
N PHE A 396 21.07 12.17 -9.82
CA PHE A 396 20.18 12.36 -8.70
C PHE A 396 20.75 11.71 -7.43
N PRO A 397 20.50 12.29 -6.25
CA PRO A 397 20.89 11.69 -4.98
C PRO A 397 20.11 10.41 -4.69
N HIS A 398 20.49 9.70 -3.63
CA HIS A 398 19.71 8.57 -3.12
C HIS A 398 18.34 9.02 -2.60
N GLY A 399 17.31 8.20 -2.77
CA GLY A 399 15.95 8.56 -2.37
C GLY A 399 15.69 8.50 -0.87
N SER A 400 16.64 7.99 -0.10
CA SER A 400 16.57 7.81 1.34
C SER A 400 17.95 7.46 1.92
N LYS A 401 18.06 7.42 3.25
CA LYS A 401 19.28 6.98 3.96
C LYS A 401 19.37 5.47 4.18
N GLY A 402 18.27 4.72 4.01
CA GLY A 402 18.25 3.28 4.31
C GLY A 402 18.93 2.47 3.21
N ASP A 403 19.87 1.60 3.58
CA ASP A 403 20.69 0.85 2.61
C ASP A 403 19.94 -0.30 1.95
N ARG A 404 18.95 -0.88 2.63
CA ARG A 404 18.14 -1.95 2.10
C ARG A 404 16.97 -1.39 1.32
N LEU A 405 16.83 -1.84 0.09
CA LEU A 405 15.78 -1.43 -0.83
C LEU A 405 14.94 -2.64 -1.18
N THR A 406 13.62 -2.49 -1.18
CA THR A 406 12.75 -3.46 -1.84
C THR A 406 11.71 -2.75 -2.67
N PHE A 407 11.72 -3.10 -3.95
CA PHE A 407 10.81 -2.63 -4.97
C PHE A 407 9.93 -3.79 -5.43
N GLY A 408 8.80 -3.45 -6.02
CA GLY A 408 7.96 -4.43 -6.66
C GLY A 408 7.12 -3.85 -7.76
N MET A 409 6.53 -4.75 -8.54
CA MET A 409 5.57 -4.39 -9.57
C MET A 409 4.40 -5.38 -9.56
N TYR A 410 3.19 -4.84 -9.71
CA TYR A 410 1.98 -5.60 -9.99
C TYR A 410 1.68 -5.53 -11.48
N ILE A 411 1.41 -6.69 -12.08
CA ILE A 411 1.15 -6.81 -13.52
C ILE A 411 -0.13 -7.63 -13.71
N GLY A 412 -1.14 -7.02 -14.32
CA GLY A 412 -2.42 -7.67 -14.63
C GLY A 412 -2.37 -8.64 -15.83
N GLN A 413 -1.35 -8.52 -16.68
CA GLN A 413 -1.18 -9.31 -17.90
C GLN A 413 -0.18 -10.46 -17.73
N PRO A 414 -0.38 -11.59 -18.45
CA PRO A 414 0.60 -12.67 -18.52
C PRO A 414 1.94 -12.17 -19.09
N TRP A 415 3.03 -12.71 -18.55
CA TRP A 415 4.38 -12.41 -18.98
C TRP A 415 4.62 -12.86 -20.43
N LYS A 416 5.34 -12.02 -21.19
CA LYS A 416 5.71 -12.30 -22.59
C LYS A 416 6.99 -11.57 -22.98
N HIS A 417 7.63 -12.07 -24.03
CA HIS A 417 8.76 -11.38 -24.64
C HIS A 417 8.34 -10.08 -25.32
N THR A 418 9.13 -9.03 -25.07
CA THR A 418 8.96 -7.71 -25.67
C THR A 418 9.81 -7.60 -26.93
N SER A 419 9.18 -7.71 -28.10
CA SER A 419 9.86 -7.56 -29.38
C SER A 419 9.81 -6.14 -29.93
N LYS A 420 8.67 -5.45 -29.77
CA LYS A 420 8.44 -4.08 -30.27
C LYS A 420 7.67 -3.19 -29.29
N GLU A 421 6.72 -3.77 -28.57
CA GLU A 421 5.82 -3.04 -27.67
C GLU A 421 5.87 -3.66 -26.28
N CYS A 422 5.98 -2.80 -25.27
CA CYS A 422 5.88 -3.16 -23.85
C CYS A 422 4.50 -3.73 -23.53
N PHE A 423 4.41 -4.45 -22.41
CA PHE A 423 3.18 -5.05 -21.91
C PHE A 423 2.83 -4.54 -20.53
N GLY A 424 1.59 -4.80 -20.10
CA GLY A 424 0.97 -4.14 -18.95
C GLY A 424 -0.27 -3.35 -19.36
N ASP A 425 -0.95 -2.82 -18.37
CA ASP A 425 -2.23 -2.13 -18.46
C ASP A 425 -2.31 -0.97 -17.47
N SER A 426 -3.47 -0.29 -17.45
CA SER A 426 -3.74 0.81 -16.51
C SER A 426 -3.72 0.40 -15.05
N ASP A 427 -3.85 -0.90 -14.77
CA ASP A 427 -3.90 -1.43 -13.42
C ASP A 427 -2.50 -1.85 -12.94
N SER A 428 -1.49 -1.74 -13.81
CA SER A 428 -0.10 -2.04 -13.46
C SER A 428 0.43 -1.02 -12.46
N LEU A 429 1.09 -1.51 -11.41
CA LEU A 429 1.65 -0.67 -10.35
C LEU A 429 3.14 -0.91 -10.25
N LEU A 430 3.91 0.16 -10.12
CA LEU A 430 5.28 0.10 -9.61
C LEU A 430 5.25 0.60 -8.16
N PHE A 431 5.96 -0.04 -7.25
CA PHE A 431 5.95 0.37 -5.85
C PHE A 431 7.29 0.10 -5.16
N GLN A 432 7.50 0.79 -4.05
CA GLN A 432 8.60 0.60 -3.13
C GLN A 432 8.03 0.25 -1.76
N LEU A 433 8.63 -0.73 -1.08
CA LEU A 433 8.25 -1.11 0.29
C LEU A 433 9.29 -0.64 1.31
N GLU A 434 10.58 -0.74 0.98
CA GLU A 434 11.69 -0.34 1.85
C GLU A 434 12.64 0.64 1.15
N PRO A 435 13.17 1.66 1.86
CA PRO A 435 12.90 2.03 3.26
C PRO A 435 11.76 3.06 3.42
N VAL A 436 11.15 3.47 2.32
CA VAL A 436 9.99 4.37 2.31
C VAL A 436 8.92 3.74 1.41
N HIS A 437 7.75 3.47 1.97
CA HIS A 437 6.65 2.92 1.19
C HIS A 437 6.12 3.95 0.20
N ASP A 438 6.01 3.57 -1.07
CA ASP A 438 5.55 4.45 -2.13
C ASP A 438 4.89 3.67 -3.26
N VAL A 439 3.86 4.25 -3.87
CA VAL A 439 3.12 3.62 -4.97
C VAL A 439 3.11 4.57 -6.16
N PHE A 440 3.45 4.02 -7.33
CA PHE A 440 3.53 4.71 -8.60
C PHE A 440 2.53 4.05 -9.57
N PRO A 441 1.28 4.55 -9.64
CA PRO A 441 0.28 4.01 -10.56
C PRO A 441 0.68 4.19 -12.02
N ALA A 442 0.24 3.27 -12.89
CA ALA A 442 0.39 3.42 -14.32
C ALA A 442 -0.25 4.73 -14.82
N SER A 443 0.44 5.38 -15.76
CA SER A 443 0.02 6.62 -16.39
C SER A 443 -0.39 6.37 -17.84
N ALA A 444 -1.41 7.08 -18.32
CA ALA A 444 -1.83 7.01 -19.71
C ALA A 444 -0.89 7.77 -20.68
N ILE A 445 0.08 8.54 -20.15
CA ILE A 445 1.01 9.37 -20.94
C ILE A 445 1.93 8.50 -21.79
N ASN A 446 2.47 7.42 -21.21
CA ASN A 446 3.31 6.46 -21.90
C ASN A 446 2.88 5.03 -21.52
N ARG A 447 2.85 4.11 -22.49
CA ARG A 447 2.47 2.71 -22.30
C ARG A 447 3.67 1.76 -22.23
N ASP A 448 4.88 2.32 -22.05
CA ASP A 448 6.11 1.56 -21.81
C ASP A 448 6.13 0.98 -20.37
N TYR A 449 5.08 0.22 -19.99
CA TYR A 449 4.89 -0.26 -18.62
C TYR A 449 5.92 -1.31 -18.24
N VAL A 450 5.95 -2.47 -18.92
CA VAL A 450 6.90 -3.56 -18.63
C VAL A 450 7.53 -4.08 -19.92
N SER A 451 8.82 -4.36 -19.85
CA SER A 451 9.62 -4.94 -20.92
C SER A 451 10.46 -6.12 -20.42
N PHE A 452 10.42 -7.22 -21.17
CA PHE A 452 11.26 -8.39 -20.97
C PHE A 452 11.87 -8.77 -22.30
N THR A 453 13.15 -8.45 -22.51
CA THR A 453 13.84 -8.61 -23.80
C THR A 453 14.89 -9.70 -23.75
N LYS A 454 15.21 -10.30 -24.91
CA LYS A 454 16.27 -11.31 -25.02
C LYS A 454 17.14 -11.10 -26.26
N ALA A 455 18.39 -11.57 -26.15
CA ALA A 455 19.29 -11.71 -27.28
C ALA A 455 18.73 -12.73 -28.31
N PRO A 456 19.06 -12.60 -29.61
CA PRO A 456 19.97 -11.62 -30.21
C PRO A 456 19.30 -10.31 -30.63
N THR A 457 17.97 -10.23 -30.58
CA THR A 457 17.22 -9.10 -31.16
C THR A 457 17.36 -7.82 -30.35
N ASN A 458 17.32 -7.93 -29.02
CA ASN A 458 17.44 -6.82 -28.09
C ASN A 458 18.45 -7.19 -26.99
N ARG A 459 19.03 -6.19 -26.33
CA ARG A 459 19.81 -6.43 -25.10
C ARG A 459 18.90 -7.11 -24.07
N PRO A 460 19.31 -8.22 -23.43
CA PRO A 460 18.52 -8.87 -22.40
C PRO A 460 18.39 -7.95 -21.18
N LEU A 461 17.15 -7.78 -20.69
CA LEU A 461 16.83 -7.06 -19.46
C LEU A 461 15.37 -7.30 -19.05
N LEU A 462 15.09 -6.96 -17.80
CA LEU A 462 13.74 -6.78 -17.29
C LEU A 462 13.60 -5.34 -16.81
N ALA A 463 12.66 -4.58 -17.35
CA ALA A 463 12.44 -3.22 -16.90
C ALA A 463 10.97 -2.84 -16.86
N ALA A 464 10.59 -2.05 -15.85
CA ALA A 464 9.33 -1.35 -15.77
C ALA A 464 9.54 0.15 -15.95
N GLY A 465 8.76 0.79 -16.81
CA GLY A 465 8.77 2.23 -17.04
C GLY A 465 9.92 2.74 -17.90
N CYS A 466 10.80 1.87 -18.38
CA CYS A 466 11.85 2.21 -19.32
C CYS A 466 11.34 2.20 -20.77
N PRO A 467 11.75 3.15 -21.62
CA PRO A 467 11.36 3.14 -23.02
C PRO A 467 11.89 1.90 -23.74
N HIS A 468 11.08 1.33 -24.63
CA HIS A 468 11.49 0.15 -25.40
C HIS A 468 12.76 0.44 -26.22
N PRO A 469 13.80 -0.43 -26.19
CA PRO A 469 15.00 -0.25 -26.99
C PRO A 469 14.65 -0.20 -28.49
N ARG A 470 14.72 0.98 -29.11
CA ARG A 470 14.52 1.10 -30.56
C ARG A 470 15.85 0.90 -31.26
N PRO A 471 15.94 0.05 -32.31
CA PRO A 471 17.17 -0.09 -33.09
C PRO A 471 17.46 1.24 -33.79
N THR A 472 18.41 2.01 -33.25
CA THR A 472 18.84 3.27 -33.85
C THR A 472 19.70 2.99 -35.08
N GLN A 473 19.43 3.69 -36.19
CA GLN A 473 20.19 3.62 -37.45
C GLN A 473 21.68 4.07 -37.30
N SER A 474 22.06 4.60 -36.15
CA SER A 474 23.44 4.95 -35.82
C SER A 474 24.10 3.82 -35.03
N HIS A 475 24.89 2.98 -35.71
CA HIS A 475 25.82 2.00 -35.11
C HIS A 475 26.95 2.62 -34.26
N ARG A 476 26.75 3.80 -33.66
CA ARG A 476 27.81 4.59 -33.00
C ARG A 476 27.66 4.73 -31.49
N HIS A 477 26.58 4.25 -30.88
CA HIS A 477 26.48 4.06 -29.43
C HIS A 477 25.55 2.87 -29.13
N ASP A 478 26.03 1.66 -29.43
CA ASP A 478 25.59 0.49 -28.67
C ASP A 478 26.18 0.66 -27.27
N GLY A 479 25.38 0.96 -26.23
CA GLY A 479 26.01 1.09 -24.91
C GLY A 479 25.14 1.39 -23.71
N MET A 480 24.21 2.35 -23.77
CA MET A 480 23.54 2.84 -22.56
C MET A 480 22.04 2.53 -22.54
N LEU A 481 21.58 2.00 -21.42
CA LEU A 481 20.17 1.73 -21.14
C LEU A 481 19.45 3.04 -20.89
N ALA A 482 18.35 3.27 -21.60
CA ALA A 482 17.52 4.44 -21.37
C ALA A 482 16.62 4.19 -20.14
N LEU A 483 16.65 5.13 -19.19
CA LEU A 483 15.78 5.13 -18.01
C LEU A 483 14.57 6.01 -18.28
N GLY A 484 13.39 5.58 -17.83
CA GLY A 484 12.21 6.42 -17.83
C GLY A 484 12.13 7.32 -16.59
N PRO A 485 11.24 8.33 -16.58
CA PRO A 485 11.08 9.24 -15.45
C PRO A 485 10.84 8.51 -14.14
N VAL A 486 9.92 7.56 -14.12
CA VAL A 486 9.69 6.65 -13.01
C VAL A 486 9.87 5.22 -13.54
N SER A 487 10.99 4.60 -13.19
CA SER A 487 11.37 3.31 -13.76
C SER A 487 12.20 2.44 -12.82
N LEU A 488 12.06 1.12 -12.98
CA LEU A 488 12.84 0.08 -12.34
C LEU A 488 13.45 -0.79 -13.43
N LEU A 489 14.77 -0.95 -13.43
CA LEU A 489 15.48 -1.80 -14.38
C LEU A 489 16.32 -2.81 -13.62
N LEU A 490 16.26 -4.07 -14.05
CA LEU A 490 17.12 -5.17 -13.65
C LEU A 490 17.94 -5.63 -14.86
N ASP A 491 19.21 -5.91 -14.64
CA ASP A 491 20.09 -6.42 -15.68
C ASP A 491 19.77 -7.89 -16.06
N ASP A 492 20.50 -8.45 -17.02
CA ASP A 492 20.25 -9.79 -17.54
C ASP A 492 20.67 -10.92 -16.59
N SER A 493 21.61 -10.61 -15.70
CA SER A 493 22.05 -11.51 -14.64
C SER A 493 21.14 -11.48 -13.41
N PHE A 494 20.26 -10.47 -13.29
CA PHE A 494 19.54 -10.14 -12.06
C PHE A 494 20.45 -9.95 -10.85
N GLU A 495 21.69 -9.51 -11.05
CA GLU A 495 22.63 -9.15 -9.98
C GLU A 495 22.46 -7.68 -9.60
N PHE A 496 22.06 -6.82 -10.55
CA PHE A 496 22.04 -5.38 -10.35
C PHE A 496 20.74 -4.74 -10.82
N GLY A 497 20.31 -3.73 -10.05
CA GLY A 497 19.11 -2.96 -10.33
C GLY A 497 19.33 -1.45 -10.21
N VAL A 498 18.50 -0.71 -10.93
CA VAL A 498 18.39 0.75 -10.79
C VAL A 498 16.92 1.16 -10.75
N PHE A 499 16.59 1.97 -9.75
CA PHE A 499 15.34 2.71 -9.68
C PHE A 499 15.62 4.19 -9.96
N ASN A 500 14.88 4.77 -10.89
CA ASN A 500 14.99 6.17 -11.27
C ASN A 500 13.66 6.88 -11.04
N HIS A 501 13.71 8.02 -10.34
CA HIS A 501 12.59 8.92 -10.14
C HIS A 501 13.00 10.35 -10.48
N ASP A 502 12.56 10.80 -11.65
CA ASP A 502 12.70 12.16 -12.16
C ASP A 502 11.37 12.89 -11.96
N TYR A 503 11.26 13.57 -10.83
CA TYR A 503 10.08 14.34 -10.47
C TYR A 503 9.87 15.51 -11.42
N THR A 504 10.96 16.15 -11.87
CA THR A 504 10.89 17.33 -12.77
C THR A 504 10.30 17.03 -14.14
N SER A 505 10.42 15.78 -14.61
CA SER A 505 9.87 15.33 -15.89
C SER A 505 8.35 15.12 -15.90
N GLN A 506 7.65 15.38 -14.78
CA GLN A 506 6.19 15.26 -14.64
C GLN A 506 5.61 13.85 -14.90
N GLY A 507 6.43 12.80 -14.75
CA GLY A 507 6.03 11.40 -14.87
C GLY A 507 6.28 10.78 -16.25
N GLY A 508 5.99 9.49 -16.37
CA GLY A 508 6.26 8.71 -17.58
C GLY A 508 5.21 7.63 -17.79
N ALA A 509 5.65 6.37 -17.91
CA ALA A 509 4.73 5.24 -17.91
C ALA A 509 4.09 5.00 -16.53
N TYR A 510 4.72 5.51 -15.47
CA TYR A 510 4.18 5.57 -14.13
C TYR A 510 4.15 7.02 -13.64
N HIS A 511 3.20 7.34 -12.77
CA HIS A 511 3.10 8.64 -12.11
C HIS A 511 4.25 8.86 -11.11
N ASN A 512 4.59 10.12 -10.85
CA ASN A 512 5.56 10.50 -9.82
C ASN A 512 5.05 10.23 -8.41
N SER A 513 5.98 10.16 -7.46
CA SER A 513 5.68 10.02 -6.03
C SER A 513 4.76 11.14 -5.53
N VAL A 514 3.69 10.74 -4.83
CA VAL A 514 2.86 11.67 -4.04
C VAL A 514 3.45 11.94 -2.66
N SER A 515 4.54 11.29 -2.27
CA SER A 515 5.22 11.55 -0.99
C SER A 515 6.48 12.39 -1.22
N ARG A 516 7.39 11.87 -2.06
CA ARG A 516 8.74 12.37 -2.33
C ARG A 516 8.77 13.21 -3.60
N ARG A 517 8.45 14.51 -3.47
CA ARG A 517 8.40 15.48 -4.58
C ARG A 517 9.80 16.00 -5.00
N HIS A 518 10.77 15.12 -5.17
CA HIS A 518 12.13 15.47 -5.58
C HIS A 518 12.74 14.35 -6.44
N ASP A 519 13.80 14.69 -7.16
CA ASP A 519 14.50 13.71 -8.00
C ASP A 519 15.40 12.82 -7.14
N PHE A 520 15.37 11.51 -7.41
CA PHE A 520 16.27 10.56 -6.78
C PHE A 520 16.56 9.36 -7.69
N GLN A 521 17.70 8.72 -7.45
CA GLN A 521 18.12 7.51 -8.14
C GLN A 521 18.82 6.57 -7.16
N ASP A 522 18.32 5.34 -7.10
CA ASP A 522 18.90 4.28 -6.29
C ASP A 522 19.43 3.16 -7.19
N ARG A 523 20.71 2.84 -7.03
CA ARG A 523 21.37 1.69 -7.66
C ARG A 523 21.64 0.67 -6.57
N PHE A 524 21.38 -0.60 -6.84
CA PHE A 524 21.43 -1.64 -5.81
C PHE A 524 21.86 -2.98 -6.38
N GLU A 525 22.49 -3.78 -5.52
CA GLU A 525 22.84 -5.18 -5.74
C GLU A 525 21.66 -6.02 -5.27
N VAL A 526 21.19 -6.91 -6.13
CA VAL A 526 20.03 -7.76 -5.90
C VAL A 526 20.41 -8.89 -4.96
N GLU A 527 19.69 -9.01 -3.85
CA GLU A 527 19.86 -10.09 -2.87
C GLU A 527 18.77 -11.15 -3.04
N SER A 528 17.55 -10.74 -3.38
CA SER A 528 16.42 -11.66 -3.59
C SER A 528 15.49 -11.13 -4.68
N LEU A 529 14.95 -12.06 -5.46
CA LEU A 529 13.98 -11.80 -6.53
C LEU A 529 12.89 -12.86 -6.47
N GLU A 530 11.64 -12.42 -6.33
CA GLU A 530 10.49 -13.29 -6.18
C GLU A 530 9.38 -12.90 -7.14
N VAL A 531 8.62 -13.88 -7.62
CA VAL A 531 7.37 -13.65 -8.36
C VAL A 531 6.26 -14.48 -7.75
N TRP A 532 5.18 -13.80 -7.42
CA TRP A 532 3.98 -14.35 -6.81
C TRP A 532 2.82 -14.31 -7.81
N GLY A 533 2.08 -15.41 -7.91
CA GLY A 533 0.89 -15.52 -8.74
C GLY A 533 -0.35 -15.14 -7.94
N CYS A 534 -1.07 -14.12 -8.39
CA CYS A 534 -2.40 -13.77 -7.91
C CYS A 534 -3.41 -14.65 -8.65
N GLY A 535 -3.87 -15.74 -8.05
CA GLY A 535 -4.82 -16.68 -8.65
C GLY A 535 -5.05 -17.89 -7.74
N GLY A 536 -6.05 -18.70 -8.07
CA GLY A 536 -6.45 -19.85 -7.27
C GLY A 536 -5.95 -21.18 -7.83
N ASP A 537 -6.57 -22.25 -7.35
CA ASP A 537 -6.24 -23.63 -7.75
C ASP A 537 -6.50 -23.90 -9.24
N GLU A 538 -7.42 -23.17 -9.88
CA GLU A 538 -7.74 -23.33 -11.30
C GLU A 538 -6.59 -22.90 -12.21
N GLU A 539 -6.00 -21.72 -11.94
CA GLU A 539 -4.84 -21.22 -12.68
C GLU A 539 -3.62 -22.11 -12.48
N ALA A 540 -3.44 -22.64 -11.28
CA ALA A 540 -2.40 -23.60 -10.96
C ALA A 540 -2.54 -24.92 -11.75
N GLN A 541 -3.75 -25.48 -11.82
CA GLN A 541 -4.01 -26.68 -12.61
C GLN A 541 -3.77 -26.41 -14.11
N ALA A 542 -4.17 -25.24 -14.61
CA ALA A 542 -3.92 -24.84 -15.99
C ALA A 542 -2.42 -24.70 -16.30
N GLN A 543 -1.63 -24.13 -15.38
CA GLN A 543 -0.18 -24.06 -15.50
C GLN A 543 0.46 -25.46 -15.52
N ALA A 544 0.09 -26.32 -14.59
CA ALA A 544 0.61 -27.69 -14.50
C ALA A 544 0.28 -28.52 -15.75
N ALA A 545 -0.95 -28.39 -16.28
CA ALA A 545 -1.36 -29.06 -17.51
C ALA A 545 -0.52 -28.62 -18.72
N ARG A 546 -0.18 -27.32 -18.81
CA ARG A 546 0.69 -26.79 -19.87
C ARG A 546 2.12 -27.27 -19.73
N TRP A 547 2.71 -27.23 -18.54
CA TRP A 547 4.05 -27.82 -18.33
C TRP A 547 4.07 -29.30 -18.67
N ALA A 548 3.04 -30.06 -18.30
CA ALA A 548 2.95 -31.47 -18.67
C ALA A 548 2.78 -31.68 -20.18
N TRP A 549 2.16 -30.74 -20.88
CA TRP A 549 2.07 -30.76 -22.35
C TRP A 549 3.42 -30.41 -22.99
N GLU A 550 4.09 -29.35 -22.54
CA GLU A 550 5.41 -28.93 -23.02
C GLU A 550 6.48 -29.97 -22.73
N ALA A 551 6.46 -30.61 -21.56
CA ALA A 551 7.39 -31.68 -21.22
C ALA A 551 7.19 -32.90 -22.14
N ARG A 552 5.94 -33.28 -22.40
CA ARG A 552 5.62 -34.35 -23.37
C ARG A 552 6.02 -33.99 -24.79
N GLU A 553 5.83 -32.75 -25.19
CA GLU A 553 6.24 -32.26 -26.51
C GLU A 553 7.77 -32.18 -26.63
N ALA A 554 8.45 -31.70 -25.60
CA ALA A 554 9.91 -31.65 -25.53
C ALA A 554 10.52 -33.05 -25.51
N GLU A 555 9.92 -34.02 -24.82
CA GLU A 555 10.32 -35.42 -24.86
C GLU A 555 10.08 -36.02 -26.25
N ALA A 556 8.95 -35.73 -26.90
CA ALA A 556 8.70 -36.14 -28.28
C ALA A 556 9.74 -35.54 -29.25
N ARG A 557 10.09 -34.25 -29.11
CA ARG A 557 11.15 -33.60 -29.88
C ARG A 557 12.53 -34.20 -29.61
N ARG A 558 12.85 -34.52 -28.34
CA ARG A 558 14.09 -35.25 -27.99
C ARG A 558 14.13 -36.63 -28.62
N LYS A 559 13.01 -37.36 -28.60
CA LYS A 559 12.90 -38.70 -29.18
C LYS A 559 13.05 -38.70 -30.69
N ILE A 560 12.56 -37.67 -31.38
CA ILE A 560 12.78 -37.46 -32.82
C ILE A 560 14.25 -37.15 -33.11
N ASN A 561 14.88 -36.29 -32.31
CA ASN A 561 16.31 -35.95 -32.48
C ASN A 561 17.25 -37.13 -32.15
N LEU A 562 16.89 -38.00 -31.21
CA LEU A 562 17.60 -39.26 -30.91
C LEU A 562 17.33 -40.35 -31.95
N GLY A 563 16.19 -40.30 -32.65
CA GLY A 563 15.80 -41.29 -33.67
C GLY A 563 16.35 -41.00 -35.07
N THR A 564 16.95 -39.83 -35.31
CA THR A 564 17.44 -39.43 -36.64
C THR A 564 18.94 -39.71 -36.85
N SER A 565 19.72 -39.97 -35.80
CA SER A 565 21.06 -40.60 -35.91
C SER A 565 20.91 -42.11 -35.68
N GLY A 566 20.23 -42.78 -36.61
CA GLY A 566 20.18 -44.23 -36.61
C GLY A 566 21.59 -44.79 -36.79
N ILE A 567 21.95 -45.79 -36.00
CA ILE A 567 23.21 -46.55 -36.08
C ILE A 567 23.46 -47.05 -37.52
N GLU A 568 22.40 -47.25 -38.31
CA GLU A 568 22.46 -47.58 -39.74
C GLU A 568 22.89 -46.44 -40.65
N ALA A 569 22.50 -45.19 -40.36
CA ALA A 569 22.93 -44.01 -41.12
C ALA A 569 24.41 -43.69 -40.87
N ASP A 570 24.86 -43.82 -39.62
CA ASP A 570 26.28 -43.72 -39.26
C ASP A 570 27.10 -44.89 -39.83
N ARG A 571 26.54 -46.11 -39.88
CA ARG A 571 27.18 -47.27 -40.53
C ARG A 571 27.29 -47.09 -42.04
N ALA A 572 26.26 -46.56 -42.70
CA ALA A 572 26.28 -46.27 -44.14
C ALA A 572 27.26 -45.14 -44.49
N LEU A 573 27.40 -44.13 -43.62
CA LEU A 573 28.42 -43.08 -43.77
C LEU A 573 29.85 -43.61 -43.56
N LEU A 574 30.06 -44.50 -42.58
CA LEU A 574 31.35 -45.16 -42.34
C LEU A 574 31.72 -46.17 -43.44
N GLU A 575 30.74 -46.77 -44.10
CA GLU A 575 30.91 -47.65 -45.27
C GLU A 575 31.24 -46.83 -46.53
N MET A 576 30.56 -45.70 -46.77
CA MET A 576 30.89 -44.77 -47.88
C MET A 576 32.22 -44.01 -47.66
N ALA A 577 32.61 -43.76 -46.41
CA ALA A 577 33.90 -43.18 -46.05
C ALA A 577 35.06 -44.21 -46.05
N GLY A 578 34.79 -45.48 -46.37
CA GLY A 578 35.80 -46.53 -46.52
C GLY A 578 36.42 -47.05 -45.21
N LEU A 579 35.85 -46.70 -44.06
CA LEU A 579 36.37 -47.08 -42.73
C LEU A 579 35.87 -48.46 -42.27
N ILE A 580 34.71 -48.92 -42.76
CA ILE A 580 34.14 -50.23 -42.42
C ILE A 580 33.89 -51.00 -43.71
N GLY A 581 34.92 -51.68 -44.20
CA GLY A 581 34.87 -52.49 -45.43
C GLY A 581 36.21 -53.17 -45.78
N GLY A 582 37.09 -53.39 -44.81
CA GLY A 582 38.40 -53.99 -45.01
C GLY A 582 38.40 -55.48 -44.72
N GLY A 583 37.92 -56.31 -45.65
CA GLY A 583 37.92 -57.76 -45.46
C GLY A 583 37.79 -58.58 -46.75
N ARG A 584 38.85 -58.65 -47.56
CA ARG A 584 39.37 -59.93 -48.12
C ARG A 584 40.66 -59.78 -48.95
N SER A 585 41.68 -60.45 -48.42
CA SER A 585 42.85 -61.12 -49.03
C SER A 585 43.78 -60.35 -49.96
N GLY A 586 45.00 -60.13 -49.47
CA GLY A 586 46.19 -60.08 -50.31
C GLY A 586 46.60 -61.45 -50.86
N GLY A 587 47.54 -61.44 -51.80
CA GLY A 587 48.22 -62.64 -52.30
C GLY A 587 48.90 -62.41 -53.65
N SER A 588 50.19 -62.08 -53.62
CA SER A 588 51.12 -62.00 -54.75
C SER A 588 51.36 -63.37 -55.40
N MET A 589 51.51 -63.43 -56.73
CA MET A 589 52.66 -64.02 -57.46
C MET A 589 52.33 -64.26 -58.96
N ALA A 590 53.38 -64.08 -59.78
CA ALA A 590 53.55 -64.29 -61.22
C ALA A 590 53.29 -63.09 -62.14
#